data_AF-A0A918I380-F1
#
_entry.id   AF-A0A918I380-F1
#
_cell.length_a   1.000
_cell.length_b   1.000
_cell.length_c   1.000
_cell.angle_alpha   90.00
_cell.angle_beta   90.00
_cell.angle_gamma   90.00
#
_symmetry.space_group_name_H-M   'P 1'
#
loop_
_entity.id
_entity.type
_entity.pdbx_description
1 polymer ?
#
loop_
_entity_poly.entity_id
_entity_poly.type
_entity_poly.pdbx_seq_one_letter_code
_entity_poly.pdbx_strand_id
1 'polypeptide(L)'
;MSGGSYNYLHELNHGLEGQRSDIEAMRDRLLTLAQAHHPGAEKTAATQAAHATQSILDLLDQARAQADTLRGVWHAVEYRDSGDYGDDQVTQALTTYREQHATPKAAKPQGVDIEILDRSPDAAGVILPGAVRINGQEALVPSDSTIRINEIREDDFPTITLTLFLSSLTIRHDPT
;
A
#
# COMPACT_ATOMS: atom_id res chain seq x y z
N MET A 1 -5.92 -0.19 -41.31
CA MET A 1 -5.23 -0.32 -40.03
C MET A 1 -6.30 -0.57 -38.98
N SER A 2 -6.56 -1.84 -38.62
CA SER A 2 -7.40 -2.13 -37.45
C SER A 2 -6.51 -1.96 -36.23
N GLY A 3 -6.58 -0.79 -35.60
CA GLY A 3 -6.13 -0.68 -34.22
C GLY A 3 -6.92 -1.71 -33.42
N GLY A 4 -6.22 -2.53 -32.64
CA GLY A 4 -6.82 -3.59 -31.85
C GLY A 4 -8.03 -3.11 -31.03
N SER A 5 -8.96 -4.03 -30.73
CA SER A 5 -10.24 -3.74 -30.07
C SER A 5 -10.08 -3.02 -28.73
N TYR A 6 -8.91 -3.15 -28.09
CA TYR A 6 -8.61 -2.50 -26.81
C TYR A 6 -7.45 -1.52 -26.90
N ASN A 7 -7.20 -0.91 -28.06
CA ASN A 7 -6.15 0.08 -28.26
C ASN A 7 -4.76 -0.37 -27.80
N TYR A 8 -4.45 -1.67 -27.79
CA TYR A 8 -3.20 -2.18 -27.22
C TYR A 8 -3.01 -1.73 -25.77
N LEU A 9 -3.99 -2.00 -24.89
CA LEU A 9 -3.87 -1.77 -23.44
C LEU A 9 -2.59 -2.38 -22.83
N HIS A 10 -2.07 -3.44 -23.43
CA HIS A 10 -0.80 -4.06 -23.04
C HIS A 10 0.46 -3.28 -23.48
N GLU A 11 0.30 -2.21 -24.27
CA GLU A 11 1.37 -1.36 -24.83
C GLU A 11 1.23 0.14 -24.51
N LEU A 12 0.05 0.63 -24.11
CA LEU A 12 -0.21 2.08 -24.04
C LEU A 12 0.15 2.76 -22.71
N ASN A 13 0.75 3.94 -22.84
CA ASN A 13 1.33 4.79 -21.80
C ASN A 13 0.68 6.20 -21.75
N HIS A 14 -0.63 6.31 -21.99
CA HIS A 14 -1.34 7.58 -22.20
C HIS A 14 -2.19 8.01 -20.99
N GLY A 15 -1.54 8.23 -19.85
CA GLY A 15 -2.17 8.73 -18.62
C GLY A 15 -1.17 9.45 -17.72
N LEU A 16 -1.47 9.53 -16.42
CA LEU A 16 -0.57 10.11 -15.41
C LEU A 16 0.84 9.50 -15.42
N GLU A 17 0.98 8.24 -15.87
CA GLU A 17 2.29 7.58 -16.06
C GLU A 17 3.21 8.37 -17.02
N GLY A 18 2.65 8.96 -18.09
CA GLY A 18 3.39 9.81 -19.02
C GLY A 18 3.83 11.14 -18.40
N GLN A 19 3.23 11.53 -17.27
CA GLN A 19 3.56 12.75 -16.50
C GLN A 19 4.35 12.43 -15.23
N ARG A 20 4.82 11.18 -15.03
CA ARG A 20 5.52 10.77 -13.81
C ARG A 20 6.65 11.72 -13.42
N SER A 21 7.50 12.11 -14.38
CA SER A 21 8.62 13.04 -14.11
C SER A 21 8.14 14.40 -13.61
N ASP A 22 7.01 14.91 -14.11
CA ASP A 22 6.45 16.19 -13.67
C ASP A 22 5.84 16.07 -12.26
N ILE A 23 5.21 14.94 -11.96
CA ILE A 23 4.64 14.62 -10.64
C ILE A 23 5.76 14.51 -9.59
N GLU A 24 6.87 13.83 -9.92
CA GLU A 24 8.08 13.75 -9.08
C GLU A 24 8.67 15.15 -8.82
N ALA A 25 8.82 15.96 -9.88
CA ALA A 25 9.32 17.33 -9.74
C ALA A 25 8.40 18.19 -8.86
N MET A 26 7.08 18.02 -8.96
CA MET A 26 6.10 18.71 -8.12
C MET A 26 6.24 18.32 -6.65
N ARG A 27 6.34 17.02 -6.34
CA ARG A 27 6.58 16.51 -4.98
C ARG A 27 7.84 17.16 -4.37
N ASP A 28 8.95 17.14 -5.11
CA ASP A 28 10.23 17.65 -4.64
C ASP A 28 10.19 19.17 -4.43
N ARG A 29 9.46 19.88 -5.31
CA ARG A 29 9.23 21.32 -5.14
C ARG A 29 8.41 21.63 -3.89
N LEU A 30 7.36 20.86 -3.60
CA LEU A 30 6.54 21.02 -2.40
C LEU A 30 7.33 20.77 -1.12
N LEU A 31 8.22 19.78 -1.11
CA LEU A 31 9.15 19.54 0.01
C LEU A 31 10.13 20.69 0.21
N THR A 32 10.68 21.23 -0.89
CA THR A 32 11.56 22.41 -0.84
C THR A 32 10.84 23.62 -0.25
N LEU A 33 9.58 23.84 -0.64
CA LEU A 33 8.75 24.92 -0.08
C LEU A 33 8.49 24.70 1.42
N ALA A 34 8.13 23.48 1.84
CA ALA A 34 7.93 23.16 3.25
C ALA A 34 9.18 23.40 4.11
N GLN A 35 10.38 23.20 3.55
CA GLN A 35 11.64 23.50 4.23
C GLN A 35 11.93 25.00 4.33
N ALA A 36 11.56 25.78 3.32
CA ALA A 36 11.80 27.22 3.26
C ALA A 36 10.86 28.04 4.17
N HIS A 37 9.66 27.53 4.45
CA HIS A 37 8.71 28.20 5.35
C HIS A 37 9.09 28.04 6.83
N HIS A 38 8.89 29.11 7.61
CA HIS A 38 8.91 29.02 9.07
C HIS A 38 7.82 28.06 9.56
N PRO A 39 7.98 27.45 10.76
CA PRO A 39 6.94 26.60 11.35
C PRO A 39 5.59 27.32 11.36
N GLY A 40 4.56 26.69 10.79
CA GLY A 40 3.25 27.30 10.57
C GLY A 40 2.35 26.47 9.66
N ALA A 41 1.13 26.98 9.43
CA ALA A 41 0.10 26.27 8.67
C ALA A 41 0.52 26.01 7.20
N GLU A 42 1.26 26.94 6.60
CA GLU A 42 1.74 26.84 5.23
C GLU A 42 2.76 25.72 5.05
N LYS A 43 3.67 25.56 6.02
CA LYS A 43 4.63 24.45 6.04
C LYS A 43 3.90 23.11 6.14
N THR A 44 2.94 22.99 7.06
CA THR A 44 2.13 21.78 7.22
C THR A 44 1.36 21.44 5.95
N ALA A 45 0.73 22.42 5.32
CA ALA A 45 -0.01 22.22 4.07
C ALA A 45 0.92 21.78 2.92
N ALA A 46 2.11 22.38 2.78
CA ALA A 46 3.09 21.99 1.77
C ALA A 46 3.59 20.55 1.98
N THR A 47 3.86 20.15 3.24
CA THR A 47 4.22 18.78 3.58
C THR A 47 3.09 17.79 3.24
N GLN A 48 1.85 18.10 3.62
CA GLN A 48 0.69 17.25 3.28
C GLN A 48 0.51 17.11 1.76
N ALA A 49 0.64 18.20 1.01
CA ALA A 49 0.57 18.17 -0.46
C ALA A 49 1.69 17.31 -1.08
N ALA A 50 2.91 17.38 -0.54
CA ALA A 50 4.01 16.52 -0.98
C ALA A 50 3.71 15.04 -0.73
N HIS A 51 3.18 14.69 0.45
CA HIS A 51 2.77 13.32 0.76
C HIS A 51 1.65 12.82 -0.14
N ALA A 52 0.63 13.64 -0.40
CA ALA A 52 -0.44 13.28 -1.33
C ALA A 52 0.10 13.05 -2.75
N THR A 53 1.06 13.88 -3.20
CA THR A 53 1.75 13.69 -4.48
C THR A 53 2.55 12.38 -4.51
N GLN A 54 3.24 12.04 -3.42
CA GLN A 54 3.93 10.75 -3.29
C GLN A 54 2.96 9.57 -3.38
N SER A 55 1.81 9.63 -2.71
CA SER A 55 0.81 8.55 -2.78
C SER A 55 0.29 8.31 -4.20
N ILE A 56 0.22 9.34 -5.04
CA ILE A 56 -0.11 9.18 -6.46
C ILE A 56 0.97 8.36 -7.18
N LEU A 57 2.26 8.67 -6.95
CA LEU A 57 3.37 7.90 -7.54
C LEU A 57 3.35 6.44 -7.09
N ASP A 58 3.10 6.19 -5.80
CA ASP A 58 3.01 4.84 -5.26
C ASP A 58 1.86 4.05 -5.90
N LEU A 59 0.71 4.70 -6.13
CA LEU A 59 -0.43 4.10 -6.82
C LEU A 59 -0.12 3.82 -8.30
N LEU A 60 0.65 4.69 -8.97
CA LEU A 60 1.11 4.45 -10.34
C LEU A 60 2.05 3.23 -10.40
N ASP A 61 2.99 3.12 -9.46
CA ASP A 61 3.88 1.94 -9.37
C ASP A 61 3.09 0.65 -9.12
N GLN A 62 2.11 0.69 -8.21
CA GLN A 62 1.23 -0.45 -7.96
C GLN A 62 0.39 -0.81 -9.19
N ALA A 63 -0.23 0.17 -9.84
CA ALA A 63 -1.02 -0.05 -11.05
C ALA A 63 -0.17 -0.65 -12.17
N ARG A 64 1.07 -0.16 -12.35
CA ARG A 64 2.02 -0.69 -13.32
C ARG A 64 2.41 -2.13 -13.01
N ALA A 65 2.77 -2.43 -11.76
CA ALA A 65 3.09 -3.79 -11.36
C ALA A 65 1.89 -4.73 -11.58
N GLN A 66 0.68 -4.30 -11.24
CA GLN A 66 -0.53 -5.08 -11.52
C GLN A 66 -0.77 -5.27 -13.03
N ALA A 67 -0.59 -4.24 -13.84
CA ALA A 67 -0.70 -4.34 -15.29
C ALA A 67 0.32 -5.33 -15.88
N ASP A 68 1.56 -5.29 -15.41
CA ASP A 68 2.61 -6.24 -15.80
C ASP A 68 2.21 -7.70 -15.49
N THR A 69 1.56 -7.94 -14.35
CA THR A 69 1.06 -9.28 -14.02
C THR A 69 -0.06 -9.76 -14.95
N LEU A 70 -0.86 -8.84 -15.48
CA LEU A 70 -1.98 -9.13 -16.35
C LEU A 70 -1.59 -9.16 -17.85
N ARG A 71 -0.38 -8.72 -18.20
CA ARG A 71 0.08 -8.54 -19.58
C ARG A 71 -0.18 -9.76 -20.47
N GLY A 72 0.13 -10.96 -19.99
CA GLY A 72 -0.08 -12.20 -20.75
C GLY A 72 -1.56 -12.50 -21.02
N VAL A 73 -2.44 -12.21 -20.05
CA VAL A 73 -3.89 -12.38 -20.20
C VAL A 73 -4.43 -11.37 -21.20
N TRP A 74 -4.06 -10.09 -21.07
CA TRP A 74 -4.50 -9.04 -21.98
C TRP A 74 -4.05 -9.29 -23.42
N HIS A 75 -2.80 -9.71 -23.60
CA HIS A 75 -2.28 -10.07 -24.92
C HIS A 75 -3.07 -11.22 -25.56
N ALA A 76 -3.35 -12.29 -24.81
CA ALA A 76 -4.10 -13.43 -25.33
C ALA A 76 -5.55 -13.07 -25.72
N VAL A 77 -6.21 -12.20 -24.93
CA VAL A 77 -7.58 -11.73 -25.23
C VAL A 77 -7.61 -10.85 -26.48
N GLU A 78 -6.67 -9.89 -26.59
CA GLU A 78 -6.55 -9.03 -27.77
C GLU A 78 -6.38 -9.87 -29.04
N TYR A 79 -5.49 -10.85 -29.02
CA TYR A 79 -5.19 -11.69 -30.18
C TYR A 79 -6.32 -12.67 -30.50
N ARG A 80 -7.09 -13.09 -29.49
CA ARG A 80 -8.31 -13.88 -29.74
C ARG A 80 -9.34 -13.06 -30.50
N ASP A 81 -9.56 -11.82 -30.08
CA ASP A 81 -10.57 -10.96 -30.68
C ASP A 81 -10.16 -10.46 -32.09
N SER A 82 -8.87 -10.42 -32.42
CA SER A 82 -8.37 -10.20 -33.78
C SER A 82 -8.44 -11.44 -34.68
N GLY A 83 -8.74 -12.62 -34.12
CA GLY A 83 -8.75 -13.90 -34.82
C GLY A 83 -7.39 -14.57 -34.97
N ASP A 84 -6.34 -14.02 -34.36
CA ASP A 84 -5.00 -14.60 -34.36
C ASP A 84 -4.88 -15.79 -33.38
N TYR A 85 -5.64 -15.75 -32.27
CA TYR A 85 -5.74 -16.82 -31.27
C TYR A 85 -7.14 -17.42 -31.16
N GLY A 86 -7.22 -18.63 -30.61
CA GLY A 86 -8.45 -19.30 -30.19
C GLY A 86 -8.69 -19.23 -28.67
N ASP A 87 -9.73 -19.93 -28.22
CA ASP A 87 -10.11 -20.00 -26.80
C ASP A 87 -9.07 -20.74 -25.94
N ASP A 88 -8.28 -21.63 -26.54
CA ASP A 88 -7.25 -22.42 -25.86
C ASP A 88 -6.08 -21.57 -25.38
N GLN A 89 -5.63 -20.57 -26.15
CA GLN A 89 -4.56 -19.66 -25.72
C GLN A 89 -5.01 -18.75 -24.57
N VAL A 90 -6.26 -18.28 -24.59
CA VAL A 90 -6.82 -17.50 -23.47
C VAL A 90 -6.92 -18.36 -22.20
N THR A 91 -7.39 -19.60 -22.34
CA THR A 91 -7.47 -20.56 -21.22
C THR A 91 -6.08 -20.84 -20.63
N GLN A 92 -5.07 -21.00 -21.50
CA GLN A 92 -3.69 -21.18 -21.08
C GLN A 92 -3.16 -19.96 -20.32
N ALA A 93 -3.35 -18.74 -20.86
CA ALA A 93 -2.91 -17.51 -20.22
C ALA A 93 -3.54 -17.29 -18.83
N LEU A 94 -4.85 -17.56 -18.70
CA LEU A 94 -5.56 -17.50 -17.42
C LEU A 94 -5.04 -18.54 -16.42
N THR A 95 -4.72 -19.74 -16.90
CA THR A 95 -4.15 -20.81 -16.06
C THR A 95 -2.77 -20.40 -15.53
N THR A 96 -1.89 -19.91 -16.41
CA THR A 96 -0.58 -19.40 -16.02
C THR A 96 -0.68 -18.24 -15.03
N TYR A 97 -1.57 -17.27 -15.28
CA TYR A 97 -1.82 -16.17 -14.34
C TYR A 97 -2.24 -16.70 -12.96
N ARG A 98 -3.22 -17.61 -12.93
CA ARG A 98 -3.69 -18.22 -11.68
C ARG A 98 -2.59 -18.97 -10.96
N GLU A 99 -1.72 -19.69 -11.65
CA GLU A 99 -0.62 -20.45 -11.02
C GLU A 99 0.46 -19.53 -10.46
N GLN A 100 0.81 -18.47 -11.18
CA GLN A 100 1.78 -17.47 -10.73
C GLN A 100 1.27 -16.63 -9.55
N HIS A 101 -0.05 -16.42 -9.48
CA HIS A 101 -0.72 -15.64 -8.44
C HIS A 101 -1.48 -16.51 -7.44
N ALA A 102 -1.36 -17.83 -7.54
CA ALA A 102 -1.89 -18.72 -6.54
C ALA A 102 -1.17 -18.36 -5.25
N THR A 103 -1.94 -17.89 -4.27
CA THR A 103 -1.40 -17.63 -2.94
C THR A 103 -0.67 -18.89 -2.52
N PRO A 104 0.64 -18.84 -2.23
CA PRO A 104 1.38 -20.04 -1.87
C PRO A 104 0.61 -20.74 -0.75
N LYS A 105 0.35 -22.05 -0.93
CA LYS A 105 -0.35 -22.89 0.04
C LYS A 105 0.22 -22.55 1.40
N ALA A 106 -0.59 -21.86 2.23
CA ALA A 106 -0.09 -21.07 3.35
C ALA A 106 0.97 -21.86 4.11
N ALA A 107 2.23 -21.47 3.96
CA ALA A 107 3.24 -21.85 4.93
C ALA A 107 2.66 -21.47 6.29
N LYS A 108 2.80 -22.37 7.28
CA LYS A 108 2.26 -22.18 8.62
C LYS A 108 2.52 -20.72 9.04
N PRO A 109 1.47 -19.89 9.20
CA PRO A 109 1.67 -18.46 9.33
C PRO A 109 2.53 -18.21 10.56
N GLN A 110 3.64 -17.51 10.37
CA GLN A 110 4.45 -17.01 11.48
C GLN A 110 3.67 -15.85 12.12
N GLY A 111 3.59 -15.84 13.45
CA GLY A 111 2.98 -14.74 14.19
C GLY A 111 3.64 -13.41 13.81
N VAL A 112 2.88 -12.33 13.92
CA VAL A 112 3.43 -10.99 13.76
C VAL A 112 4.04 -10.56 15.10
N ASP A 113 5.30 -10.19 15.07
CA ASP A 113 5.98 -9.57 16.22
C ASP A 113 5.72 -8.06 16.18
N ILE A 114 5.00 -7.57 17.20
CA ILE A 114 4.80 -6.14 17.40
C ILE A 114 5.68 -5.70 18.57
N GLU A 115 6.68 -4.86 18.29
CA GLU A 115 7.51 -4.25 19.32
C GLU A 115 7.07 -2.80 19.52
N ILE A 116 6.64 -2.46 20.74
CA ILE A 116 6.42 -1.08 21.15
C ILE A 116 7.68 -0.62 21.88
N LEU A 117 8.43 0.30 21.28
CA LEU A 117 9.66 0.82 21.85
C LEU A 117 9.38 2.16 22.56
N ASP A 118 9.50 2.16 23.88
CA ASP A 118 9.37 3.36 24.71
C ASP A 118 10.60 3.58 25.59
N ARG A 119 10.91 4.84 25.90
CA ARG A 119 12.04 5.29 26.72
C ARG A 119 11.67 6.21 27.88
N SER A 120 10.41 6.61 28.09
CA SER A 120 10.03 7.32 29.32
C SER A 120 8.52 7.35 29.55
N PRO A 121 8.01 6.68 30.61
CA PRO A 121 6.62 6.87 31.02
C PRO A 121 6.42 8.32 31.49
N ASP A 122 5.36 8.96 31.02
CA ASP A 122 4.91 10.21 31.60
C ASP A 122 4.24 9.97 32.98
N ALA A 123 4.06 11.04 33.75
CA ALA A 123 3.45 10.97 35.08
C ALA A 123 1.95 10.60 35.05
N ALA A 124 1.33 10.50 33.86
CA ALA A 124 -0.09 10.23 33.68
C ALA A 124 -0.38 8.76 33.34
N GLY A 125 0.65 7.92 33.19
CA GLY A 125 0.48 6.51 32.81
C GLY A 125 0.06 6.33 31.35
N VAL A 126 0.25 7.36 30.52
CA VAL A 126 -0.02 7.30 29.08
C VAL A 126 1.31 7.04 28.38
N ILE A 127 1.42 5.86 27.76
CA ILE A 127 2.57 5.53 26.91
C ILE A 127 2.29 6.07 25.51
N LEU A 128 3.06 7.09 25.12
CA LEU A 128 3.16 7.52 23.74
C LEU A 128 4.33 6.76 23.11
N PRO A 129 4.08 5.79 22.21
CA PRO A 129 5.16 5.00 21.65
C PRO A 129 6.06 5.91 20.80
N GLY A 130 7.35 5.92 21.12
CA GLY A 130 8.34 6.63 20.30
C GLY A 130 8.54 5.96 18.94
N ALA A 131 8.35 4.65 18.87
CA ALA A 131 8.29 3.86 17.64
C ALA A 131 7.49 2.57 17.86
N VAL A 132 6.77 2.14 16.82
CA VAL A 132 6.18 0.79 16.74
C VAL A 132 6.92 0.03 15.66
N ARG A 133 7.28 -1.23 15.89
CA ARG A 133 7.78 -2.11 14.83
C ARG A 133 6.82 -3.26 14.59
N ILE A 134 6.66 -3.62 13.32
CA ILE A 134 5.90 -4.78 12.87
C ILE A 134 6.88 -5.67 12.12
N ASN A 135 7.14 -6.86 12.65
CA ASN A 135 8.15 -7.80 12.13
C ASN A 135 9.55 -7.15 11.98
N GLY A 136 9.94 -6.34 12.96
CA GLY A 136 11.22 -5.62 12.97
C GLY A 136 11.29 -4.38 12.05
N GLN A 137 10.24 -4.08 11.27
CA GLN A 137 10.16 -2.85 10.47
C GLN A 137 9.43 -1.74 11.23
N GLU A 138 10.01 -0.54 11.25
CA GLU A 138 9.43 0.61 11.92
C GLU A 138 8.17 1.10 11.18
N ALA A 139 7.06 1.14 11.90
CA ALA A 139 5.77 1.64 11.48
C ALA A 139 5.59 3.08 11.99
N LEU A 140 5.25 3.99 11.08
CA LEU A 140 4.96 5.37 11.44
C LEU A 140 3.61 5.44 12.16
N VAL A 141 3.63 5.89 13.41
CA VAL A 141 2.44 6.16 14.20
C VAL A 141 2.20 7.68 14.18
N PRO A 142 1.04 8.17 13.71
CA PRO A 142 0.70 9.58 13.77
C PRO A 142 0.83 10.11 15.20
N SER A 143 1.40 11.31 15.36
CA SER A 143 1.70 11.89 16.68
C SER A 143 0.47 12.18 17.54
N ASP A 144 -0.72 12.20 16.94
CA ASP A 144 -2.02 12.36 17.60
C ASP A 144 -2.71 11.02 17.92
N SER A 145 -2.04 9.90 17.63
CA SER A 145 -2.55 8.57 17.96
C SER A 145 -2.57 8.38 19.47
N THR A 146 -3.76 8.14 20.02
CA THR A 146 -3.93 7.89 21.44
C THR A 146 -3.88 6.40 21.70
N ILE A 147 -2.90 5.93 22.47
CA ILE A 147 -2.89 4.57 23.01
C ILE A 147 -3.48 4.60 24.40
N ARG A 148 -4.64 3.94 24.58
CA ARG A 148 -5.26 3.79 25.88
C ARG A 148 -4.96 2.40 26.43
N ILE A 149 -4.11 2.34 27.45
CA ILE A 149 -3.85 1.13 28.22
C ILE A 149 -4.79 1.15 29.42
N ASN A 150 -5.76 0.24 29.47
CA ASN A 150 -6.64 0.10 30.63
C ASN A 150 -5.97 -0.86 31.63
N GLU A 151 -6.18 -0.63 32.92
CA GLU A 151 -5.79 -1.56 33.99
C GLU A 151 -6.45 -2.93 33.73
N ILE A 152 -5.66 -4.01 33.69
CA ILE A 152 -6.16 -5.35 33.42
C ILE A 152 -6.50 -6.01 34.77
N ARG A 153 -7.78 -6.20 35.05
CA ARG A 153 -8.27 -6.98 36.21
C ARG A 153 -8.42 -8.45 35.85
N GLU A 154 -8.55 -9.32 36.87
CA GLU A 154 -8.66 -10.77 36.68
C GLU A 154 -9.83 -11.19 35.78
N ASP A 155 -10.87 -10.35 35.66
CA ASP A 155 -12.05 -10.57 34.82
C ASP A 155 -12.05 -9.73 33.53
N ASP A 156 -11.00 -8.94 33.28
CA ASP A 156 -10.92 -8.06 32.11
C ASP A 156 -10.33 -8.80 30.90
N PHE A 157 -10.95 -8.60 29.74
CA PHE A 157 -10.32 -8.90 28.46
C PHE A 157 -9.48 -7.68 28.05
N PRO A 158 -8.15 -7.80 27.92
CA PRO A 158 -7.33 -6.69 27.46
C PRO A 158 -7.81 -6.23 26.08
N THR A 159 -8.37 -5.02 26.04
CA THR A 159 -8.89 -4.42 24.82
C THR A 159 -7.87 -3.41 24.31
N ILE A 160 -7.20 -3.74 23.21
CA ILE A 160 -6.31 -2.81 22.50
C ILE A 160 -7.14 -2.12 21.42
N THR A 161 -7.30 -0.80 21.51
CA THR A 161 -7.88 0.01 20.42
C THR A 161 -6.73 0.52 19.55
N LEU A 162 -6.60 -0.04 18.35
CA LEU A 162 -5.64 0.41 17.34
C LEU A 162 -6.37 1.27 16.30
N THR A 163 -6.02 2.56 16.21
CA THR A 163 -6.42 3.41 15.08
C THR A 163 -5.34 3.29 14.00
N LEU A 164 -5.67 2.66 12.88
CA LEU A 164 -4.72 2.36 11.81
C LEU A 164 -5.25 2.92 10.48
N PHE A 165 -4.38 3.53 9.70
CA PHE A 165 -4.65 3.91 8.31
C PHE A 165 -3.99 2.87 7.39
N LEU A 166 -4.77 1.90 6.91
CA LEU A 166 -4.22 0.80 6.13
C LEU A 166 -5.21 0.27 5.09
N SER A 167 -4.67 -0.27 3.99
CA SER A 167 -5.45 -0.77 2.86
C SER A 167 -6.11 -2.13 3.14
N SER A 168 -5.59 -2.92 4.10
CA SER A 168 -6.27 -4.13 4.61
C SER A 168 -5.78 -4.55 6.00
N LEU A 169 -6.67 -5.18 6.80
CA LEU A 169 -6.41 -5.75 8.12
C LEU A 169 -7.10 -7.11 8.26
N THR A 170 -6.42 -8.12 8.81
CA THR A 170 -7.03 -9.42 9.15
C THR A 170 -6.59 -9.84 10.55
N ILE A 171 -7.56 -10.10 11.43
CA ILE A 171 -7.36 -10.56 12.82
C ILE A 171 -7.99 -11.94 12.95
N ARG A 172 -7.27 -12.92 13.53
CA ARG A 172 -7.79 -14.27 13.84
C ARG A 172 -7.30 -14.72 15.21
N HIS A 173 -8.14 -15.46 15.93
CA HIS A 173 -7.78 -16.12 17.18
C HIS A 173 -7.60 -17.62 16.94
N ASP A 174 -6.69 -18.26 17.67
CA ASP A 174 -6.61 -19.72 17.71
C ASP A 174 -7.66 -20.29 18.69
N PRO A 175 -8.24 -21.47 18.42
CA PRO A 175 -9.05 -22.16 19.40
C PRO A 175 -8.15 -22.70 20.52
N THR A 176 -8.53 -22.39 21.77
CA THR A 176 -7.93 -22.92 23.01
C THR A 176 -8.03 -24.43 23.11
#